data_AF-A0AAD3XSH8-F1
#
_entry.id   AF-A0AAD3XSH8-F1
#
_cell.length_a   1.000
_cell.length_b   1.000
_cell.length_c   1.000
_cell.angle_alpha   90.00
_cell.angle_beta   90.00
_cell.angle_gamma   90.00
#
_symmetry.space_group_name_H-M   'P 1'
#
loop_
_entity.id
_entity.type
_entity.pdbx_description
1 polymer ?
#
loop_
_entity_poly.entity_id
_entity_poly.type
_entity_poly.pdbx_seq_one_letter_code
_entity_poly.pdbx_strand_id
1 'polypeptide(L)'
;MASIIANLPPSVLIHGTKTVRKTVYKWSGFAVPERWGRAAIVAKATGESSESSSSLSIVKSVQNVWDKSEDRVALIGLGFAGIVAIWASANLISAIDKLPVVPSSLEFIGILFSSWFTYRYLLFKPDREEFFQNINKSITDILGQ
;
A
#
# COMPACT_ATOMS: atom_id res chain seq x y z
N MET A 1 -4.13 75.56 31.61
CA MET A 1 -4.85 75.81 30.35
C MET A 1 -5.43 74.49 29.85
N ALA A 2 -6.74 74.49 29.58
CA ALA A 2 -7.59 73.52 28.86
C ALA A 2 -7.53 72.01 29.18
N SER A 3 -8.56 71.55 29.89
CA SER A 3 -9.08 70.18 29.90
C SER A 3 -9.86 69.89 28.61
N ILE A 4 -9.73 68.68 28.03
CA ILE A 4 -10.80 68.10 27.19
C ILE A 4 -10.96 66.63 27.56
N ILE A 5 -12.11 66.38 28.19
CA ILE A 5 -12.72 65.07 28.45
C ILE A 5 -13.58 64.78 27.22
N ALA A 6 -13.40 63.62 26.59
CA ALA A 6 -14.36 63.06 25.65
C ALA A 6 -14.68 61.62 26.06
N ASN A 7 -15.97 61.38 26.33
CA ASN A 7 -16.54 60.12 26.78
C ASN A 7 -16.98 59.23 25.60
N LEU A 8 -16.67 57.93 25.72
CA LEU A 8 -17.43 56.72 25.28
C LEU A 8 -17.58 56.44 23.76
N PRO A 9 -17.46 55.16 23.33
CA PRO A 9 -18.38 54.06 23.70
C PRO A 9 -17.71 52.77 24.21
N PRO A 10 -18.46 51.86 24.88
CA PRO A 10 -17.92 50.59 25.35
C PRO A 10 -17.99 49.47 24.28
N SER A 11 -16.99 48.59 24.34
CA SER A 11 -16.97 47.19 23.88
C SER A 11 -17.21 46.85 22.40
N VAL A 12 -16.11 46.46 21.72
CA VAL A 12 -16.07 45.37 20.72
C VAL A 12 -14.70 44.66 20.89
N LEU A 13 -14.61 43.51 21.57
CA LEU A 13 -14.75 42.13 21.06
C LEU A 13 -13.64 41.67 20.09
N ILE A 14 -13.18 40.42 20.29
CA ILE A 14 -12.47 39.51 19.34
C ILE A 14 -10.92 39.62 19.38
N HIS A 15 -10.11 38.58 19.60
CA HIS A 15 -10.30 37.16 19.92
C HIS A 15 -8.93 36.61 20.34
N GLY A 16 -8.83 36.11 21.57
CA GLY A 16 -7.61 35.46 22.06
C GLY A 16 -7.34 34.16 21.31
N THR A 17 -6.12 33.98 20.84
CA THR A 17 -5.62 32.70 20.32
C THR A 17 -5.53 31.70 21.47
N LYS A 18 -6.61 30.95 21.71
CA LYS A 18 -6.60 29.76 22.55
C LYS A 18 -6.50 28.52 21.68
N THR A 19 -5.42 27.79 21.88
CA THR A 19 -5.17 26.43 21.41
C THR A 19 -6.30 25.50 21.87
N VAL A 20 -7.17 25.11 20.95
CA VAL A 20 -8.20 24.10 21.19
C VAL A 20 -7.58 22.72 21.03
N ARG A 21 -7.34 22.06 22.18
CA ARG A 21 -7.13 20.61 22.27
C ARG A 21 -8.30 19.90 21.59
N LYS A 22 -8.05 19.24 20.46
CA LYS A 22 -8.96 18.22 19.96
C LYS A 22 -8.89 17.00 20.87
N THR A 23 -10.08 16.57 21.28
CA THR A 23 -10.38 15.43 22.13
C THR A 23 -9.95 14.13 21.48
N VAL A 24 -9.04 13.40 22.14
CA VAL A 24 -8.76 12.00 21.83
C VAL A 24 -9.91 11.17 22.37
N TYR A 25 -10.59 10.48 21.46
CA TYR A 25 -11.63 9.50 21.76
C TYR A 25 -11.01 8.37 22.58
N LYS A 26 -11.37 8.34 23.85
CA LYS A 26 -11.03 7.33 24.83
C LYS A 26 -11.81 6.05 24.51
N TRP A 27 -11.19 5.13 23.79
CA TRP A 27 -11.60 3.73 23.78
C TRP A 27 -10.82 3.00 24.87
N SER A 28 -11.49 2.79 26.00
CA SER A 28 -11.09 1.87 27.04
C SER A 28 -11.80 0.54 26.80
N GLY A 29 -11.03 -0.52 26.53
CA GLY A 29 -11.54 -1.89 26.58
C GLY A 29 -10.74 -2.90 25.77
N PHE A 30 -9.63 -3.38 26.32
CA PHE A 30 -9.34 -4.82 26.42
C PHE A 30 -8.12 -5.00 27.33
N ALA A 31 -8.36 -5.49 28.54
CA ALA A 31 -7.30 -5.88 29.46
C ALA A 31 -6.75 -7.24 29.02
N VAL A 32 -5.62 -7.22 28.32
CA VAL A 32 -4.79 -8.42 28.11
C VAL A 32 -3.83 -8.53 29.31
N PRO A 33 -3.77 -9.65 30.03
CA PRO A 33 -2.78 -9.82 31.08
C PRO A 33 -1.40 -10.07 30.43
N GLU A 34 -0.66 -8.99 30.23
CA GLU A 34 0.70 -9.01 29.67
C GLU A 34 1.69 -9.44 30.76
N ARG A 35 1.79 -10.76 30.96
CA ARG A 35 2.86 -11.39 31.74
C ARG A 35 4.14 -11.35 30.89
N TRP A 36 4.92 -10.27 31.01
CA TRP A 36 6.28 -10.20 30.48
C TRP A 36 7.18 -11.19 31.23
N GLY A 37 7.17 -12.44 30.79
CA GLY A 37 8.25 -13.38 31.03
C GLY A 37 9.50 -12.85 30.36
N ARG A 38 10.56 -12.66 31.14
CA ARG A 38 11.90 -12.38 30.65
C ARG A 38 12.32 -13.56 29.77
N ALA A 39 12.24 -13.42 28.46
CA ALA A 39 12.85 -14.36 27.53
C ALA A 39 14.36 -14.13 27.59
N ALA A 40 15.06 -14.95 28.39
CA ALA A 40 16.50 -15.04 28.33
C ALA A 40 16.89 -15.56 26.94
N ILE A 41 17.58 -14.73 26.16
CA ILE A 41 18.20 -15.15 24.91
C ILE A 41 19.41 -16.00 25.30
N VAL A 42 19.19 -17.32 25.37
CA VAL A 42 20.27 -18.30 25.49
C VAL A 42 20.84 -18.49 24.10
N ALA A 43 22.06 -18.00 23.88
CA ALA A 43 22.84 -18.29 22.67
C ALA A 43 23.15 -19.79 22.63
N LYS A 44 22.37 -20.52 21.82
CA LYS A 44 22.62 -21.94 21.52
C LYS A 44 23.74 -22.01 20.48
N ALA A 45 24.98 -22.13 20.95
CA ALA A 45 26.10 -22.55 20.11
C ALA A 45 25.95 -24.05 19.80
N THR A 46 25.15 -24.39 18.78
CA THR A 46 25.24 -25.71 18.13
C THR A 46 26.34 -25.62 17.09
N GLY A 47 27.55 -25.96 17.52
CA GLY A 47 28.48 -26.60 16.61
C GLY A 47 27.99 -28.02 16.38
N GLU A 48 27.62 -28.33 15.14
CA GLU A 48 27.97 -29.56 14.44
C GLU A 48 27.27 -29.64 13.08
N SER A 49 28.08 -29.49 12.03
CA SER A 49 28.10 -30.36 10.85
C SER A 49 26.83 -31.17 10.55
N SER A 50 25.96 -30.64 9.69
CA SER A 50 25.29 -31.35 8.59
C SER A 50 24.40 -30.34 7.86
N GLU A 51 24.28 -30.48 6.54
CA GLU A 51 23.53 -29.57 5.63
C GLU A 51 24.37 -28.40 5.04
N SER A 52 25.62 -28.67 4.63
CA SER A 52 26.52 -27.70 3.95
C SER A 52 26.96 -28.18 2.56
N SER A 53 26.09 -28.82 1.79
CA SER A 53 26.41 -29.26 0.41
C SER A 53 25.64 -28.52 -0.68
N SER A 54 24.46 -27.95 -0.38
CA SER A 54 23.69 -27.12 -1.33
C SER A 54 24.02 -25.63 -1.22
N SER A 55 24.28 -25.11 -0.02
CA SER A 55 24.73 -23.73 0.19
C SER A 55 26.19 -23.53 -0.24
N LEU A 56 27.06 -24.52 0.02
CA LEU A 56 28.48 -24.48 -0.36
C LEU A 56 28.65 -24.54 -1.89
N SER A 57 27.77 -25.23 -2.63
CA SER A 57 27.81 -25.27 -4.10
C SER A 57 27.35 -23.96 -4.74
N ILE A 58 26.29 -23.33 -4.20
CA ILE A 58 25.81 -22.02 -4.67
C ILE A 58 26.84 -20.93 -4.34
N VAL A 59 27.37 -20.92 -3.12
CA VAL A 59 28.42 -19.97 -2.71
C VAL A 59 29.70 -20.19 -3.52
N LYS A 60 30.11 -21.44 -3.79
CA LYS A 60 31.25 -21.72 -4.70
C LYS A 60 31.00 -21.29 -6.14
N SER A 61 29.77 -21.44 -6.65
CA SER A 61 29.41 -20.92 -7.98
C SER A 61 29.49 -19.41 -8.03
N VAL A 62 28.92 -18.71 -7.04
CA VAL A 62 28.99 -17.25 -6.93
C VAL A 62 30.44 -16.80 -6.78
N GLN A 63 31.25 -17.51 -6.01
CA GLN A 63 32.67 -17.21 -5.83
C GLN A 63 33.48 -17.46 -7.11
N ASN A 64 33.20 -18.54 -7.85
CA ASN A 64 33.85 -18.82 -9.14
C ASN A 64 33.47 -17.78 -10.22
N VAL A 65 32.21 -17.32 -10.22
CA VAL A 65 31.75 -16.22 -11.09
C VAL A 65 32.33 -14.88 -10.63
N TRP A 66 32.52 -14.68 -9.33
CA TRP A 66 33.19 -13.50 -8.79
C TRP A 66 34.69 -13.50 -9.07
N ASP A 67 35.38 -14.63 -9.04
CA ASP A 67 36.83 -14.70 -9.25
C ASP A 67 37.26 -14.50 -10.72
N LYS A 68 36.33 -14.64 -11.68
CA LYS A 68 36.57 -14.21 -13.06
C LYS A 68 36.48 -12.69 -13.18
N SER A 69 37.61 -12.04 -13.49
CA SER A 69 37.71 -10.58 -13.64
C SER A 69 36.75 -10.00 -14.68
N GLU A 70 36.45 -10.75 -15.74
CA GLU A 70 35.51 -10.34 -16.80
C GLU A 70 34.06 -10.27 -16.28
N ASP A 71 33.67 -11.24 -15.44
CA ASP A 71 32.31 -11.38 -14.92
C ASP A 71 32.00 -10.37 -13.81
N ARG A 72 33.02 -9.81 -13.14
CA ARG A 72 32.83 -8.73 -12.15
C ARG A 72 32.23 -7.48 -12.79
N VAL A 73 32.72 -7.09 -13.97
CA VAL A 73 32.20 -5.93 -14.70
C VAL A 73 30.76 -6.19 -15.16
N ALA A 74 30.47 -7.41 -15.61
CA ALA A 74 29.11 -7.82 -15.97
C ALA A 74 28.17 -7.83 -14.74
N LEU A 75 28.61 -8.31 -13.58
CA LEU A 75 27.83 -8.28 -12.34
C LEU A 75 27.57 -6.86 -11.85
N ILE A 76 28.57 -5.97 -11.90
CA ILE A 76 28.40 -4.55 -11.54
C ILE A 76 27.44 -3.88 -12.52
N GLY A 77 27.57 -4.15 -13.82
CA GLY A 77 26.67 -3.68 -14.86
C GLY A 77 25.24 -4.17 -14.65
N LEU A 78 25.07 -5.44 -14.30
CA LEU A 78 23.77 -6.04 -14.00
C LEU A 78 23.16 -5.46 -12.70
N GLY A 79 23.97 -5.24 -11.68
CA GLY A 79 23.56 -4.58 -10.44
C GLY A 79 23.11 -3.14 -10.70
N PHE A 80 23.87 -2.38 -11.49
CA PHE A 80 23.52 -1.02 -11.89
C PHE A 80 22.27 -1.00 -12.76
N ALA A 81 22.16 -1.90 -13.74
CA ALA A 81 20.96 -2.06 -14.57
C ALA A 81 19.74 -2.41 -13.72
N GLY A 82 19.90 -3.25 -12.70
CA GLY A 82 18.84 -3.56 -11.72
C GLY A 82 18.39 -2.33 -10.95
N ILE A 83 19.33 -1.52 -10.45
CA ILE A 83 19.03 -0.26 -9.74
C ILE A 83 18.33 0.73 -10.68
N VAL A 84 18.81 0.90 -11.91
CA VAL A 84 18.19 1.77 -12.91
C VAL A 84 16.81 1.26 -13.30
N ALA A 85 16.61 -0.05 -13.42
CA ALA A 85 15.31 -0.63 -13.72
C ALA A 85 14.30 -0.39 -12.57
N ILE A 86 14.73 -0.54 -11.32
CA ILE A 86 13.90 -0.23 -10.14
C ILE A 86 13.61 1.27 -10.07
N TRP A 87 14.60 2.13 -10.32
CA TRP A 87 14.43 3.58 -10.34
C TRP A 87 13.50 4.03 -11.47
N ALA A 88 13.65 3.47 -12.68
CA ALA A 88 12.83 3.78 -13.84
C ALA A 88 11.39 3.30 -13.66
N SER A 89 11.19 2.08 -13.13
CA SER A 89 9.84 1.57 -12.83
C SER A 89 9.16 2.36 -11.72
N ALA A 90 9.90 2.76 -10.67
CA ALA A 90 9.37 3.64 -9.63
C ALA A 90 9.01 5.03 -10.17
N ASN A 91 9.84 5.61 -11.05
CA ASN A 91 9.52 6.88 -11.73
C ASN A 91 8.34 6.75 -12.67
N LEU A 92 8.20 5.63 -13.38
CA LEU A 92 7.06 5.35 -14.24
C LEU A 92 5.78 5.26 -13.40
N ILE A 93 5.79 4.47 -12.32
CA ILE A 93 4.67 4.40 -11.37
C ILE A 93 4.35 5.78 -10.81
N SER A 94 5.37 6.57 -10.44
CA SER A 94 5.16 7.90 -9.89
C SER A 94 4.63 8.87 -10.94
N ALA A 95 5.05 8.76 -12.20
CA ALA A 95 4.50 9.54 -13.31
C ALA A 95 3.03 9.16 -13.58
N ILE A 96 2.70 7.87 -13.51
CA ILE A 96 1.32 7.35 -13.59
C ILE A 96 0.47 7.88 -12.43
N ASP A 97 0.98 7.85 -11.20
CA ASP A 97 0.27 8.29 -9.99
C ASP A 97 0.13 9.83 -9.94
N LYS A 98 1.05 10.55 -10.61
CA LYS A 98 1.00 12.00 -10.86
C LYS A 98 0.16 12.39 -12.07
N LEU A 99 -0.25 11.44 -12.91
CA LEU A 99 -1.14 11.68 -14.03
C LEU A 99 -2.59 11.60 -13.52
N PRO A 100 -3.36 12.70 -13.52
CA PRO A 100 -4.79 12.66 -13.19
C PRO A 100 -5.62 11.82 -14.19
N VAL A 101 -4.96 11.21 -15.17
CA VAL A 101 -5.52 10.44 -16.28
C VAL A 101 -5.85 9.01 -15.85
N VAL A 102 -5.12 8.37 -14.93
CA VAL A 102 -5.48 7.02 -14.48
C VAL A 102 -6.79 7.00 -13.70
N PRO A 103 -6.99 7.84 -12.66
CA PRO A 103 -8.31 7.92 -12.01
C PRO A 103 -9.41 8.31 -12.99
N SER A 104 -9.18 9.27 -13.88
CA SER A 104 -10.18 9.68 -14.88
C SER A 104 -10.47 8.61 -15.95
N SER A 105 -9.47 7.83 -16.37
CA SER A 105 -9.64 6.79 -17.39
C SER A 105 -10.30 5.54 -16.83
N LEU A 106 -9.99 5.15 -15.59
CA LEU A 106 -10.72 4.08 -14.88
C LEU A 106 -12.15 4.49 -14.55
N GLU A 107 -12.40 5.76 -14.21
CA GLU A 107 -13.76 6.31 -14.06
C GLU A 107 -14.52 6.25 -15.38
N PHE A 108 -13.91 6.70 -16.48
CA PHE A 108 -14.52 6.62 -17.80
C PHE A 108 -14.78 5.16 -18.23
N ILE A 109 -13.82 4.26 -18.02
CA ILE A 109 -13.99 2.82 -18.28
C ILE A 109 -15.12 2.26 -17.42
N GLY A 110 -15.21 2.65 -16.14
CA GLY A 110 -16.24 2.19 -15.22
C GLY A 110 -17.64 2.62 -15.65
N ILE A 111 -17.78 3.89 -16.05
CA ILE A 111 -19.05 4.44 -16.55
C ILE A 111 -19.41 3.80 -17.90
N LEU A 112 -18.46 3.64 -18.80
CA LEU A 112 -18.67 3.06 -20.12
C LEU A 112 -19.07 1.59 -20.01
N PHE A 113 -18.36 0.82 -19.17
CA PHE A 113 -18.66 -0.58 -18.92
C PHE A 113 -19.98 -0.74 -18.17
N SER A 114 -20.26 0.09 -17.16
CA SER A 114 -21.53 0.06 -16.43
C SER A 114 -22.71 0.40 -17.34
N SER A 115 -22.58 1.40 -18.20
CA SER A 115 -23.61 1.78 -19.17
C SER A 115 -23.82 0.68 -20.22
N TRP A 116 -22.74 0.12 -20.77
CA TRP A 116 -22.79 -0.99 -21.71
C TRP A 116 -23.43 -2.24 -21.10
N PHE A 117 -23.01 -2.62 -19.89
CA PHE A 117 -23.53 -3.77 -19.17
C PHE A 117 -25.02 -3.61 -18.88
N THR A 118 -25.43 -2.44 -18.41
CA THR A 118 -26.84 -2.12 -18.13
C THR A 118 -27.67 -2.20 -19.41
N TYR A 119 -27.17 -1.63 -20.52
CA TYR A 119 -27.85 -1.70 -21.80
C TYR A 119 -27.95 -3.12 -22.36
N ARG A 120 -26.87 -3.90 -22.28
CA ARG A 120 -26.76 -5.25 -22.87
C ARG A 120 -27.50 -6.31 -22.07
N TYR A 121 -27.49 -6.24 -20.73
CA TYR A 121 -27.96 -7.33 -19.86
C TYR A 121 -29.17 -6.97 -18.99
N LEU A 122 -29.38 -5.69 -18.67
CA LEU A 122 -30.46 -5.27 -17.77
C LEU A 122 -31.66 -4.63 -18.49
N LEU A 123 -31.50 -4.06 -19.69
CA LEU A 123 -32.63 -3.44 -20.38
C LEU A 123 -33.57 -4.47 -21.02
N PHE A 124 -33.02 -5.41 -21.77
CA PHE A 124 -33.80 -6.38 -22.54
C PHE A 124 -34.17 -7.61 -21.69
N LYS A 125 -35.41 -8.09 -21.83
CA LYS A 125 -35.91 -9.27 -21.11
C LYS A 125 -35.11 -10.55 -21.39
N PRO A 126 -34.88 -10.96 -22.66
CA PRO A 126 -34.15 -12.20 -22.94
C PRO A 126 -32.75 -12.21 -22.32
N ASP A 127 -32.06 -11.06 -22.37
CA ASP A 127 -30.69 -10.96 -21.85
C ASP A 127 -30.62 -11.04 -20.32
N ARG A 128 -31.66 -10.62 -19.59
CA ARG A 128 -31.73 -10.78 -18.13
C ARG A 128 -31.84 -12.24 -17.74
N GLU A 129 -32.70 -12.98 -18.44
CA GLU A 129 -32.95 -14.39 -18.17
C GLU A 129 -31.69 -15.23 -18.42
N GLU A 130 -30.99 -14.97 -19.53
CA GLU A 130 -29.69 -15.60 -19.82
C GLU A 130 -28.61 -15.23 -18.79
N PHE A 131 -28.55 -13.97 -18.37
CA PHE A 131 -27.59 -13.52 -17.35
C PHE A 131 -27.80 -14.21 -16.00
N PHE A 132 -29.05 -14.28 -15.51
CA PHE A 132 -29.34 -14.97 -14.25
C PHE A 132 -29.11 -16.47 -14.34
N GLN A 133 -29.42 -17.11 -15.48
CA GLN A 133 -29.10 -18.52 -15.69
C GLN A 133 -27.59 -18.77 -15.63
N ASN A 134 -26.78 -17.91 -16.26
CA ASN A 134 -25.32 -18.03 -16.21
C ASN A 134 -24.77 -17.83 -14.79
N ILE A 135 -25.28 -16.85 -14.03
CA ILE A 135 -24.87 -16.65 -12.64
C ILE A 135 -25.19 -17.88 -11.80
N ASN A 136 -26.43 -18.37 -11.87
CA ASN A 136 -26.86 -19.55 -11.11
C ASN A 136 -25.99 -20.76 -11.47
N LYS A 137 -25.72 -20.97 -12.75
CA LYS A 137 -24.82 -22.03 -13.22
C LYS A 137 -23.42 -21.91 -12.61
N SER A 138 -22.83 -20.70 -12.59
CA SER A 138 -21.51 -20.49 -11.97
C SER A 138 -21.53 -20.71 -10.46
N ILE A 139 -22.60 -20.30 -9.77
CA ILE A 139 -22.74 -20.53 -8.32
C ILE A 139 -22.86 -22.04 -8.04
N THR A 140 -23.69 -22.75 -8.79
CA THR A 140 -23.87 -24.19 -8.69
C THR A 140 -22.56 -24.95 -8.96
N ASP A 141 -21.81 -24.55 -10.00
CA ASP A 141 -20.52 -25.14 -10.36
C ASP A 141 -19.45 -24.95 -9.27
N ILE A 142 -19.39 -23.77 -8.64
CA ILE A 142 -18.46 -23.49 -7.53
C ILE A 142 -18.88 -24.23 -6.26
N LEU A 143 -20.18 -24.33 -5.99
CA LEU A 143 -20.72 -24.96 -4.78
C LEU A 143 -20.80 -26.49 -4.90
N GLY A 144 -20.62 -27.05 -6.09
CA GLY A 144 -20.59 -28.49 -6.34
C GLY A 144 -21.92 -29.20 -6.07
N GLN A 145 -23.05 -28.48 -6.20
CA GLN A 145 -24.40 -29.05 -6.14
C GLN A 145 -24.97 -29.34 -7.52
#